data_AF-A0A2N8SYV3-F1
#
_entry.id   AF-A0A2N8SYV3-F1
#
_cell.length_a   1.000
_cell.length_b   1.000
_cell.length_c   1.000
_cell.angle_alpha   90.00
_cell.angle_beta   90.00
_cell.angle_gamma   90.00
#
_symmetry.space_group_name_H-M   'P 1'
#
loop_
_entity.id
_entity.type
_entity.pdbx_description
1 polymer ?
#
loop_
_entity_poly.entity_id
_entity_poly.type
_entity_poly.pdbx_seq_one_letter_code
_entity_poly.pdbx_strand_id
1 'polypeptide(L)'
;MADKKEGMSVNEAGRKGGEATSATHDKEFYQEIGSKGGQNSGGNFANDRERASEAGQKGGQNSGGNFANDREKASEAGRKGGEHSHGGGRNS
;
A
#
# COMPACT_ATOMS: atom_id res chain seq x y z
N MET A 1 20.38 -14.43 38.12
CA MET A 1 20.62 -14.15 36.68
C MET A 1 19.30 -14.41 35.97
N ALA A 2 18.76 -13.44 35.22
CA ALA A 2 17.54 -13.63 34.46
C ALA A 2 17.90 -14.20 33.08
N ASP A 3 17.49 -15.44 32.81
CA ASP A 3 17.57 -16.07 31.51
C ASP A 3 16.78 -15.23 30.50
N LYS A 4 17.51 -14.48 29.65
CA LYS A 4 16.91 -13.85 28.46
C LYS A 4 16.39 -15.00 27.60
N LYS A 5 15.06 -15.20 27.61
CA LYS A 5 14.37 -16.02 26.62
C LYS A 5 14.72 -15.45 25.26
N GLU A 6 15.65 -16.08 24.55
CA GLU A 6 15.87 -15.81 23.13
C GLU A 6 14.64 -16.31 22.36
N GLY A 7 13.64 -15.46 22.26
CA GLY A 7 12.52 -15.66 21.36
C GLY A 7 13.01 -15.50 19.93
N MET A 8 12.56 -16.39 19.03
CA MET A 8 12.83 -16.28 17.60
C MET A 8 12.47 -14.88 17.10
N SER A 9 13.36 -14.28 16.31
CA SER A 9 13.12 -12.97 15.68
C SER A 9 11.90 -13.04 14.77
N VAL A 10 11.18 -11.93 14.59
CA VAL A 10 10.07 -11.82 13.62
C VAL A 10 10.50 -12.20 12.21
N ASN A 11 11.75 -11.87 11.84
CA ASN A 11 12.30 -12.24 10.55
C ASN A 11 12.53 -13.75 10.44
N GLU A 12 13.05 -14.36 11.50
CA GLU A 12 13.30 -15.80 11.58
C GLU A 12 11.99 -16.59 11.60
N ALA A 13 10.99 -16.12 12.34
CA ALA A 13 9.65 -16.70 12.36
C ALA A 13 8.99 -16.64 10.97
N GLY A 14 9.11 -15.50 10.26
CA GLY A 14 8.61 -15.34 8.90
C GLY A 14 9.28 -16.30 7.91
N ARG A 15 10.62 -16.39 7.92
CA ARG A 15 11.38 -17.31 7.07
C ARG A 15 10.99 -18.76 7.33
N LYS A 16 10.99 -19.19 8.59
CA LYS A 16 10.65 -20.56 8.99
C LYS A 16 9.21 -20.92 8.62
N GLY A 17 8.28 -19.97 8.76
CA GLY A 17 6.89 -20.15 8.32
C GLY A 17 6.80 -20.35 6.81
N GLY A 18 7.48 -19.51 6.02
CA GLY A 18 7.53 -19.63 4.57
C GLY A 18 8.15 -20.95 4.09
N GLU A 19 9.27 -21.35 4.68
CA GLU A 19 9.94 -22.63 4.39
C GLU A 19 9.00 -23.82 4.67
N ALA A 20 8.32 -23.85 5.83
CA ALA A 20 7.38 -24.91 6.18
C ALA A 20 6.16 -24.97 5.23
N THR A 21 5.62 -23.82 4.82
CA THR A 21 4.52 -23.77 3.85
C THR A 21 4.98 -24.26 2.48
N SER A 22 6.17 -23.84 2.03
CA SER A 22 6.71 -24.23 0.71
C SER A 22 7.08 -25.71 0.61
N ALA A 23 7.41 -26.35 1.74
CA ALA A 23 7.72 -27.78 1.79
C ALA A 23 6.48 -28.68 1.68
N THR A 24 5.29 -28.14 1.91
CA THR A 24 4.04 -28.90 1.99
C THR A 24 3.02 -28.56 0.90
N HIS A 25 3.23 -27.46 0.17
CA HIS A 25 2.28 -26.94 -0.80
C HIS A 25 2.95 -26.60 -2.14
N ASP A 26 2.24 -26.92 -3.22
CA ASP A 26 2.72 -26.74 -4.58
C ASP A 26 2.29 -25.39 -5.19
N LYS A 27 2.71 -25.16 -6.44
CA LYS A 27 2.39 -23.95 -7.20
C LYS A 27 0.90 -23.60 -7.21
N GLU A 28 0.02 -24.59 -7.29
CA GLU A 28 -1.44 -24.36 -7.34
C GLU A 28 -1.97 -23.73 -6.04
N PHE A 29 -1.42 -24.09 -4.88
CA PHE A 29 -1.79 -23.49 -3.60
C PHE A 29 -1.49 -21.98 -3.57
N TYR A 30 -0.30 -21.59 -4.04
CA TYR A 30 0.08 -20.17 -4.12
C TYR A 30 -0.75 -19.41 -5.16
N GLN A 31 -1.10 -20.06 -6.28
CA GLN A 31 -1.99 -19.49 -7.28
C GLN A 31 -3.40 -19.27 -6.73
N GLU A 32 -3.93 -20.23 -5.96
CA GLU A 32 -5.23 -20.10 -5.32
C GLU A 32 -5.23 -18.94 -4.31
N ILE A 33 -4.20 -18.83 -3.46
CA ILE A 33 -4.07 -17.71 -2.51
C ILE A 33 -3.98 -16.38 -3.26
N GLY A 34 -3.17 -16.31 -4.33
CA GLY A 34 -3.06 -15.12 -5.16
C GLY A 34 -4.40 -14.76 -5.81
N SER A 35 -5.13 -15.74 -6.33
CA SER A 35 -6.47 -15.56 -6.90
C SER A 35 -7.46 -15.06 -5.85
N LYS A 36 -7.54 -15.71 -4.69
CA LYS A 36 -8.43 -15.32 -3.58
C LYS A 36 -8.09 -13.91 -3.07
N GLY A 37 -6.81 -13.58 -2.93
CA GLY A 37 -6.34 -12.25 -2.52
C GLY A 37 -6.69 -11.18 -3.56
N GLY A 38 -6.54 -11.50 -4.85
CA GLY A 38 -6.97 -10.65 -5.95
C GLY A 38 -8.48 -10.44 -5.96
N GLN A 39 -9.27 -11.51 -5.85
CA GLN A 39 -10.73 -11.46 -5.78
C GLN A 39 -11.22 -10.66 -4.57
N ASN A 40 -10.64 -10.89 -3.39
CA ASN A 40 -11.01 -10.17 -2.17
C ASN A 40 -10.59 -8.69 -2.21
N SER A 41 -9.44 -8.38 -2.84
CA SER A 41 -9.03 -6.99 -3.12
C SER A 41 -9.82 -6.32 -4.25
N GLY A 42 -10.75 -7.03 -4.91
CA GLY A 42 -11.58 -6.50 -5.98
C GLY A 42 -10.89 -6.51 -7.33
N GLY A 43 -10.31 -7.67 -7.66
CA GLY A 43 -9.55 -7.96 -8.88
C GLY A 43 -9.98 -7.10 -10.05
N ASN A 44 -9.13 -6.14 -10.37
CA ASN A 44 -9.38 -5.02 -11.27
C ASN A 44 -10.65 -4.20 -10.93
N PHE A 45 -10.42 -2.96 -10.53
CA PHE A 45 -11.37 -1.84 -10.60
C PHE A 45 -12.10 -1.71 -11.95
N ALA A 46 -11.61 -2.38 -13.01
CA ALA A 46 -12.26 -2.44 -14.32
C ALA A 46 -13.59 -3.21 -14.32
N ASN A 47 -13.76 -4.23 -13.47
CA ASN A 47 -14.95 -5.09 -13.48
C ASN A 47 -16.05 -4.65 -12.50
N ASP A 48 -15.72 -3.76 -11.56
CA ASP A 48 -16.64 -3.24 -10.55
C ASP A 48 -16.47 -1.72 -10.45
N ARG A 49 -17.23 -1.02 -11.31
CA ARG A 49 -17.20 0.45 -11.42
C ARG A 49 -17.59 1.13 -10.12
N GLU A 50 -18.50 0.55 -9.34
CA GLU A 50 -18.95 1.12 -8.08
C GLU A 50 -17.83 1.06 -7.05
N ARG A 51 -17.19 -0.10 -6.90
CA ARG A 51 -16.03 -0.27 -6.02
C ARG A 51 -14.84 0.57 -6.44
N ALA A 52 -14.59 0.69 -7.74
CA ALA A 52 -13.58 1.60 -8.29
C ALA A 52 -13.86 3.06 -7.97
N SER A 53 -15.12 3.46 -8.12
CA SER A 53 -15.57 4.81 -7.80
C SER A 53 -15.47 5.08 -6.31
N GLU A 54 -15.83 4.14 -5.44
CA GLU A 54 -15.71 4.27 -3.98
C GLU A 54 -14.24 4.36 -3.55
N ALA A 55 -13.37 3.48 -4.07
CA ALA A 55 -11.94 3.51 -3.79
C ALA A 55 -11.28 4.81 -4.30
N GLY A 56 -11.66 5.27 -5.50
CA GLY A 56 -11.22 6.54 -6.07
C GLY A 56 -11.73 7.74 -5.28
N GLN A 57 -12.98 7.73 -4.83
CA GLN A 57 -13.55 8.77 -3.96
C GLN A 57 -12.84 8.80 -2.60
N LYS A 58 -12.66 7.66 -1.93
CA LYS A 58 -11.94 7.59 -0.64
C LYS A 58 -10.48 8.03 -0.79
N GLY A 59 -9.80 7.60 -1.86
CA GLY A 59 -8.45 8.03 -2.19
C GLY A 59 -8.36 9.54 -2.47
N GLY A 60 -9.31 10.07 -3.24
CA GLY A 60 -9.42 11.49 -3.55
C GLY A 60 -9.79 12.36 -2.34
N GLN A 61 -10.66 11.85 -1.46
CA GLN A 61 -11.02 12.50 -0.19
C GLN A 61 -9.80 12.59 0.74
N ASN A 62 -9.02 11.51 0.85
CA ASN A 62 -7.83 11.47 1.70
C ASN A 62 -6.64 12.26 1.10
N SER A 63 -6.56 12.41 -0.23
CA SER A 63 -5.58 13.28 -0.92
C SER A 63 -6.02 14.74 -1.08
N GLY A 64 -7.10 15.17 -0.43
CA GLY A 64 -7.57 16.56 -0.49
C GLY A 64 -8.62 16.77 -1.57
N GLY A 65 -9.81 16.21 -1.33
CA GLY A 65 -10.98 16.42 -2.20
C GLY A 65 -11.20 17.91 -2.51
N ASN A 66 -11.31 18.22 -3.80
CA ASN A 66 -11.74 19.49 -4.39
C ASN A 66 -11.05 20.77 -3.86
N PHE A 67 -9.76 20.92 -4.15
CA PHE A 67 -9.03 22.21 -4.07
C PHE A 67 -9.75 23.40 -4.72
N ALA A 68 -10.67 23.13 -5.66
CA ALA A 68 -11.50 24.15 -6.30
C ALA A 68 -12.47 24.86 -5.33
N ASN A 69 -12.90 24.19 -4.25
CA ASN A 69 -13.89 24.72 -3.30
C ASN A 69 -13.29 25.17 -1.96
N ASP A 70 -12.00 24.92 -1.72
CA ASP A 70 -11.31 25.26 -0.47
C ASP A 70 -9.92 25.85 -0.78
N ARG A 71 -9.89 27.18 -0.88
CA ARG A 71 -8.70 27.97 -1.25
C ARG A 71 -7.56 27.80 -0.25
N GLU A 72 -7.87 27.64 1.03
CA GLU A 72 -6.85 27.49 2.08
C GLU A 72 -6.15 26.14 1.93
N LYS A 73 -6.92 25.07 1.76
CA LYS A 73 -6.39 23.72 1.48
C LYS A 73 -5.59 23.67 0.17
N ALA A 74 -6.04 24.37 -0.87
CA ALA A 74 -5.30 24.48 -2.15
C ALA A 74 -3.97 25.21 -1.99
N SER A 75 -3.96 26.29 -1.21
CA SER A 75 -2.75 27.04 -0.91
C SER A 75 -1.77 26.20 -0.07
N GLU A 76 -2.26 25.43 0.90
CA GLU A 76 -1.43 24.53 1.71
C GLU A 76 -0.82 23.40 0.89
N ALA A 77 -1.60 22.75 0.01
CA ALA A 77 -1.09 21.71 -0.88
C ALA A 77 -0.11 22.26 -1.93
N GLY A 78 -0.38 23.45 -2.49
CA GLY A 78 0.53 24.14 -3.39
C GLY A 78 1.84 24.53 -2.71
N ARG A 79 1.76 25.03 -1.47
CA ARG A 79 2.94 25.32 -0.63
C ARG A 79 3.73 24.05 -0.36
N LYS A 80 3.08 22.97 0.10
CA LYS A 80 3.72 21.68 0.39
C LYS A 80 4.34 21.02 -0.86
N GLY A 81 3.70 21.13 -2.02
CA GLY A 81 4.24 20.68 -3.30
C GLY A 81 5.45 21.52 -3.77
N GLY A 82 5.38 22.84 -3.56
CA GLY A 82 6.48 23.76 -3.81
C GLY A 82 7.67 23.59 -2.86
N GLU A 83 7.40 23.22 -1.60
CA GLU A 83 8.42 22.94 -0.58
C GLU A 83 9.23 21.67 -0.89
N HIS A 84 8.71 20.74 -1.70
CA HIS A 84 9.53 19.62 -2.21
C HIS A 84 10.28 20.00 -3.50
N SER A 85 9.95 21.13 -4.10
CA SER A 85 10.53 21.66 -5.33
C SER A 85 11.68 22.62 -5.02
N HIS A 86 12.61 22.21 -4.15
CA HIS A 86 13.90 22.91 -4.02
C HIS A 86 14.76 22.65 -5.26
N GLY A 87 14.53 23.48 -6.28
CA GLY A 87 15.48 23.96 -7.28
C GLY A 87 16.63 23.05 -7.71
N GLY A 88 16.36 22.14 -8.66
CA GLY A 88 17.39 21.65 -9.58
C GLY A 88 17.81 22.77 -10.52
N GLY A 89 18.76 23.61 -10.07
CA GLY A 89 19.31 24.73 -10.83
C GLY A 89 20.03 24.26 -12.09
N ARG A 90 19.55 24.77 -13.23
CA ARG A 90 20.28 25.25 -14.42
C ARG A 90 21.67 24.65 -14.64
N ASN A 91 21.80 23.82 -15.68
CA ASN A 91 23.05 23.71 -16.42
C ASN A 91 22.78 24.14 -17.86
N SER A 92 23.41 25.23 -18.27
CA SER A 92 23.41 25.83 -19.61
C SER A 92 24.81 25.71 -20.19
#